data_AF-A0A7J3B8Z9-F1
#
_entry.id   AF-A0A7J3B8Z9-F1
#
_cell.length_a   1.000
_cell.length_b   1.000
_cell.length_c   1.000
_cell.angle_alpha   90.00
_cell.angle_beta   90.00
_cell.angle_gamma   90.00
#
_symmetry.space_group_name_H-M   'P 1'
#
loop_
_entity.id
_entity.type
_entity.pdbx_description
1 polymer ?
#
loop_
_entity_poly.entity_id
_entity_poly.type
_entity_poly.pdbx_seq_one_letter_code
_entity_poly.pdbx_strand_id
1 'polypeptide(L)'
;MELREVYRDLTGIGLGEHDAALLADCIVKNKSCSWINNDKVSKENVRGLINYLKNNNIPINIAIKYIETREKFIWEVKAIESK
;
A
#
# COMPACT_ATOMS: atom_id res chain seq x y z
N MET A 1 4.99 -1.89 -14.92
CA MET A 1 5.74 -1.37 -13.76
C MET A 1 6.55 -2.52 -13.19
N GLU A 2 7.82 -2.31 -12.89
CA GLU A 2 8.69 -3.35 -12.33
C GLU A 2 8.58 -3.40 -10.80
N LEU A 3 8.63 -4.59 -10.19
CA LEU A 3 8.50 -4.76 -8.73
C LEU A 3 9.49 -3.89 -7.94
N ARG A 4 10.74 -3.86 -8.40
CA ARG A 4 11.80 -3.09 -7.75
C ARG A 4 11.56 -1.57 -7.82
N GLU A 5 10.98 -1.10 -8.92
CA GLU A 5 10.64 0.31 -9.10
C GLU A 5 9.52 0.71 -8.13
N VAL A 6 8.42 -0.06 -8.12
CA VAL A 6 7.31 0.18 -7.20
C VAL A 6 7.78 0.15 -5.75
N TYR A 7 8.57 -0.85 -5.37
CA TYR A 7 9.13 -0.93 -4.01
C TYR A 7 9.96 0.30 -3.63
N ARG A 8 10.85 0.76 -4.52
CA ARG A 8 11.69 1.94 -4.27
C ARG A 8 10.84 3.20 -4.14
N ASP A 9 9.81 3.34 -4.95
CA ASP A 9 8.95 4.53 -4.91
C ASP A 9 8.10 4.54 -3.63
N LEU A 10 7.57 3.39 -3.22
CA LEU A 10 6.82 3.22 -1.97
C LEU A 10 7.67 3.47 -0.72
N THR A 11 8.90 2.97 -0.70
CA THR A 11 9.85 3.27 0.39
C THR A 11 10.28 4.73 0.37
N GLY A 12 10.42 5.35 -0.80
CA GLY A 12 10.67 6.79 -0.95
C GLY A 12 9.54 7.69 -0.41
N ILE A 13 8.31 7.18 -0.36
CA ILE A 13 7.16 7.84 0.29
C ILE A 13 7.22 7.72 1.83
N GLY A 14 8.12 6.89 2.37
CA GLY A 14 8.29 6.66 3.81
C GLY A 14 7.49 5.48 4.34
N LEU A 15 6.97 4.60 3.49
CA LEU A 15 6.40 3.33 3.94
C LEU A 15 7.50 2.40 4.46
N GLY A 16 7.18 1.66 5.53
CA GLY A 16 8.08 0.63 6.06
C GLY A 16 8.37 -0.44 5.00
N GLU A 17 9.56 -1.03 5.06
CA GLU A 17 10.02 -2.00 4.05
C GLU A 17 9.05 -3.18 3.87
N HIS A 18 8.46 -3.65 4.96
CA HIS A 18 7.48 -4.74 4.93
C HIS A 18 6.21 -4.36 4.17
N ASP A 19 5.61 -3.22 4.51
CA ASP A 19 4.40 -2.70 3.85
C ASP A 19 4.68 -2.39 2.38
N ALA A 20 5.83 -1.77 2.08
CA ALA A 20 6.23 -1.45 0.72
C ALA A 20 6.44 -2.72 -0.13
N ALA A 21 7.05 -3.78 0.43
CA ALA A 21 7.26 -5.04 -0.28
C ALA A 21 5.95 -5.75 -0.59
N LEU A 22 5.05 -5.87 0.39
CA LEU A 22 3.74 -6.49 0.19
C LEU A 22 2.92 -5.68 -0.82
N LEU A 23 2.85 -4.37 -0.64
CA LEU A 23 2.06 -3.52 -1.52
C LEU A 23 2.60 -3.49 -2.95
N ALA A 24 3.93 -3.47 -3.14
CA ALA A 24 4.54 -3.56 -4.45
C ALA A 24 4.16 -4.87 -5.16
N ASP A 25 4.17 -5.99 -4.45
CA ASP A 25 3.76 -7.28 -4.99
C ASP A 25 2.27 -7.29 -5.39
N CYS A 26 1.41 -6.66 -4.59
CA CYS A 26 -0.03 -6.52 -4.88
C CYS A 26 -0.28 -5.65 -6.12
N ILE A 27 0.43 -4.51 -6.22
CA ILE A 27 0.35 -3.58 -7.35
C ILE A 27 0.80 -4.27 -8.65
N VAL A 28 2.00 -4.87 -8.66
CA VAL A 28 2.58 -5.42 -9.89
C VAL A 28 1.82 -6.64 -10.38
N LYS A 29 1.33 -7.49 -9.47
CA LYS A 29 0.54 -8.67 -9.84
C LYS A 29 -0.95 -8.37 -10.01
N ASN A 30 -1.38 -7.12 -9.82
CA ASN A 30 -2.78 -6.69 -9.82
C ASN A 30 -3.68 -7.62 -8.98
N LYS A 31 -3.25 -7.93 -7.75
CA LYS A 31 -3.95 -8.86 -6.86
C LYS A 31 -4.44 -8.15 -5.60
N SER A 32 -5.54 -8.65 -5.06
CA SER A 32 -6.04 -8.25 -3.76
C SER A 32 -5.20 -8.88 -2.65
N CYS A 33 -4.92 -8.10 -1.60
CA CYS A 33 -4.09 -8.50 -0.48
C CYS A 33 -4.62 -7.91 0.81
N SER A 34 -4.41 -8.60 1.92
CA SER A 34 -4.61 -8.02 3.24
C SER A 34 -3.56 -8.53 4.20
N TRP A 35 -3.13 -7.65 5.11
CA TRP A 35 -2.20 -8.00 6.16
C TRP A 35 -2.39 -7.09 7.36
N ILE A 36 -1.75 -7.47 8.48
CA ILE A 36 -1.83 -6.74 9.74
C ILE A 36 -0.43 -6.59 10.29
N ASN A 37 -0.04 -5.38 10.67
CA ASN A 37 1.22 -5.11 11.33
C ASN A 37 1.06 -4.06 12.45
N ASN A 38 2.16 -3.77 13.13
CA ASN A 38 2.25 -2.76 14.19
C ASN A 38 3.06 -1.53 13.74
N ASP A 39 3.46 -1.48 12.46
CA ASP A 39 4.25 -0.37 11.95
C ASP A 39 3.40 0.88 11.83
N LYS A 40 3.88 1.98 12.39
CA LYS A 40 3.14 3.24 12.38
C LYS A 40 3.12 3.80 10.96
N VAL A 41 1.92 4.06 10.47
CA VAL A 41 1.71 4.75 9.18
C VAL A 41 1.34 6.20 9.45
N SER A 42 2.16 7.14 8.98
CA SER A 42 1.87 8.56 9.11
C SER A 42 0.78 8.98 8.10
N LYS A 43 0.03 10.04 8.42
CA LYS A 43 -0.95 10.62 7.46
C LYS A 43 -0.28 11.10 6.17
N GLU A 44 0.97 11.54 6.26
CA GLU A 44 1.77 11.98 5.11
C GLU A 44 2.10 10.81 4.19
N ASN A 45 2.52 9.68 4.75
CA ASN A 45 2.80 8.46 3.98
C ASN A 45 1.54 7.97 3.25
N VAL A 46 0.39 7.97 3.93
CA VAL A 46 -0.90 7.60 3.31
C VAL A 46 -1.24 8.56 2.16
N ARG A 47 -1.06 9.87 2.35
CA ARG A 47 -1.31 10.85 1.30
C ARG A 47 -0.36 10.67 0.11
N GLY A 48 0.92 10.42 0.36
CA GLY A 48 1.92 10.13 -0.67
C GLY A 48 1.56 8.87 -1.46
N LEU A 49 1.14 7.82 -0.76
CA LEU A 49 0.67 6.58 -1.39
C LEU A 49 -0.54 6.81 -2.29
N ILE A 50 -1.57 7.50 -1.82
CA ILE A 50 -2.77 7.81 -2.62
C ILE A 50 -2.40 8.61 -3.88
N ASN A 51 -1.52 9.60 -3.74
CA ASN A 51 -1.03 10.38 -4.88
C ASN A 51 -0.25 9.52 -5.87
N TYR A 52 0.62 8.63 -5.39
CA TYR A 52 1.38 7.70 -6.22
C TYR A 52 0.46 6.79 -7.04
N LEU A 53 -0.55 6.18 -6.42
CA LEU A 53 -1.51 5.32 -7.12
C LEU A 53 -2.27 6.10 -8.20
N LYS A 54 -2.73 7.30 -7.87
CA LYS A 54 -3.49 8.17 -8.78
C LYS A 54 -2.64 8.64 -9.96
N ASN A 55 -1.42 9.10 -9.71
CA ASN A 55 -0.53 9.64 -10.75
C ASN A 55 -0.07 8.56 -11.73
N ASN A 56 0.07 7.31 -11.27
CA ASN A 56 0.46 6.16 -12.09
C ASN A 56 -0.74 5.39 -12.66
N ASN A 57 -1.99 5.86 -12.48
CA ASN A 57 -3.21 5.18 -12.90
C ASN A 57 -3.27 3.70 -12.47
N ILE A 58 -2.83 3.40 -11.24
CA ILE A 58 -2.81 2.03 -10.73
C ILE A 58 -4.23 1.65 -10.29
N PRO A 59 -4.86 0.60 -10.87
CA PRO A 59 -6.25 0.25 -10.64
C PRO A 59 -6.42 -0.58 -9.36
N ILE A 60 -5.99 -0.04 -8.22
CA ILE A 60 -6.21 -0.67 -6.91
C ILE A 60 -6.88 0.31 -5.95
N ASN A 61 -7.69 -0.22 -5.04
CA ASN A 61 -8.23 0.51 -3.91
C ASN A 61 -7.52 0.06 -2.62
N ILE A 62 -7.13 1.01 -1.77
CA ILE A 62 -6.44 0.74 -0.52
C ILE A 62 -7.25 1.31 0.64
N ALA A 63 -7.46 0.49 1.67
CA ALA A 63 -7.98 0.92 2.97
C ALA A 63 -6.99 0.54 4.07
N ILE A 64 -6.72 1.47 4.97
CA ILE A 64 -5.85 1.28 6.13
C ILE A 64 -6.68 1.60 7.38
N LYS A 65 -6.87 0.62 8.26
CA LYS A 65 -7.65 0.76 9.48
C LYS A 65 -6.78 0.55 10.70
N TYR A 66 -6.78 1.52 11.62
CA TYR A 66 -6.12 1.37 12.92
C TYR A 66 -7.05 0.67 13.93
N ILE A 67 -6.55 -0.35 14.61
CA ILE A 67 -7.20 -1.02 15.72
C ILE A 67 -6.52 -0.55 17.01
N GLU A 68 -7.12 0.45 17.66
CA GLU A 68 -6.57 1.06 18.88
C GLU A 68 -6.31 0.04 20.00
N THR A 69 -7.23 -0.91 20.20
CA THR A 69 -7.15 -1.91 21.28
C THR A 69 -6.00 -2.92 21.13
N ARG A 70 -5.38 -2.99 19.94
CA ARG A 70 -4.28 -3.91 19.65
C ARG A 70 -3.03 -3.20 19.14
N GLU A 71 -3.08 -1.87 19.03
CA GLU A 71 -2.04 -1.04 18.42
C GLU A 71 -1.57 -1.56 17.05
N LYS A 72 -2.54 -1.98 16.21
CA LYS A 72 -2.28 -2.61 14.91
C LYS A 72 -2.94 -1.86 13.76
N PHE A 73 -2.32 -1.92 12.59
CA PHE A 73 -2.90 -1.46 11.34
C PHE A 73 -3.34 -2.67 10.52
N ILE A 74 -4.57 -2.64 10.03
CA ILE A 74 -5.06 -3.56 9.00
C ILE A 74 -4.92 -2.85 7.66
N TRP A 75 -4.25 -3.52 6.73
CA TRP A 75 -4.18 -3.12 5.34
C TRP A 75 -5.10 -3.98 4.51
N GLU A 76 -5.91 -3.35 3.68
CA GLU A 76 -6.78 -4.00 2.70
C GLU A 76 -6.56 -3.38 1.32
N VAL A 77 -6.05 -4.17 0.40
CA VAL A 77 -5.79 -3.80 -0.99
C VAL A 77 -6.73 -4.61 -1.87
N LYS A 78 -7.51 -3.94 -2.70
CA LYS A 78 -8.45 -4.56 -3.64
C LYS A 78 -8.07 -4.17 -5.05
N ALA A 79 -7.77 -5.16 -5.88
CA ALA A 79 -7.63 -4.95 -7.31
C ALA A 79 -8.99 -4.53 -7.88
N ILE A 80 -9.00 -3.50 -8.72
CA ILE A 80 -10.19 -3.08 -9.48
C ILE A 80 -10.12 -3.86 -10.78
N GLU A 81 -11.06 -4.78 -10.98
CA GLU A 81 -11.20 -5.44 -12.27
C GLU A 81 -11.64 -4.39 -13.30
N SER A 82 -10.77 -4.14 -14.28
CA SER A 82 -11.15 -3.41 -15.49
C SER A 82 -12.18 -4.28 -16.23
N LYS A 83 -13.45 -3.88 -16.18
CA LYS A 83 -14.51 -4.45 -17.02
C LYS A 83 -14.33 -4.05 -18.48
#